data_AF-A0A9E7HG49-F1
#
_entry.id   AF-A0A9E7HG49-F1
#
_cell.length_a   1.000
_cell.length_b   1.000
_cell.length_c   1.000
_cell.angle_alpha   90.00
_cell.angle_beta   90.00
_cell.angle_gamma   90.00
#
_symmetry.space_group_name_H-M   'P 1'
#
loop_
_entity.id
_entity.type
_entity.pdbx_description
1 polymer ?
#
loop_
_entity_poly.entity_id
_entity_poly.type
_entity_poly.pdbx_seq_one_letter_code
_entity_poly.pdbx_strand_id
1 'polypeptide(L)'
;MGVQKQKRIYHLGSLPPFLLVLAGNIKAVDHRWNQHGLGGDNIEGKCRSLHPGPISLLHWSGKGKPWLRLDSRKPCAVDYLWAPYDLYKSSSPSLEE
;
A
#
# COMPACT_ATOMS: atom_id res chain seq x y z
N MET A 1 6.26 16.47 -6.24
CA MET A 1 5.08 16.95 -7.01
C MET A 1 5.37 17.40 -8.44
N GLY A 2 6.63 17.62 -8.87
CA GLY A 2 6.92 18.10 -10.23
C GLY A 2 6.35 17.24 -11.36
N VAL A 3 6.42 15.91 -11.25
CA VAL A 3 5.90 14.97 -12.26
C VAL A 3 4.40 15.16 -12.54
N GLN A 4 3.59 15.50 -11.52
CA GLN A 4 2.16 15.79 -11.68
C GLN A 4 1.86 16.97 -12.61
N LYS A 5 2.79 17.94 -12.71
CA LYS A 5 2.63 19.10 -13.60
C LYS A 5 2.77 18.72 -15.08
N GLN A 6 3.53 17.66 -15.38
CA GLN A 6 3.76 17.16 -16.74
C GLN A 6 2.80 16.02 -17.10
N LYS A 7 2.53 15.13 -16.14
CA LYS A 7 1.67 13.95 -16.33
C LYS A 7 0.87 13.68 -15.07
N ARG A 8 -0.45 13.51 -15.24
CA ARG A 8 -1.33 13.11 -14.14
C ARG A 8 -1.01 11.68 -13.68
N ILE A 9 -0.45 11.51 -12.49
CA ILE A 9 -0.06 10.18 -11.93
C ILE A 9 -1.05 9.66 -10.86
N TYR A 10 -2.08 10.44 -10.54
CA TYR A 10 -3.20 10.05 -9.69
C TYR A 10 -4.43 10.94 -9.97
N HIS A 11 -5.61 10.39 -9.71
CA HIS A 11 -6.84 11.16 -9.60
C HIS A 11 -6.99 11.65 -8.16
N LEU A 12 -7.52 12.87 -7.99
CA LEU A 12 -7.78 13.39 -6.66
C LEU A 12 -8.97 12.62 -6.09
N GLY A 13 -8.74 11.99 -4.93
CA GLY A 13 -9.79 11.36 -4.14
C GLY A 13 -10.26 12.26 -3.01
N SER A 14 -10.76 11.65 -1.94
CA SER A 14 -11.31 12.37 -0.79
C SER A 14 -10.24 12.97 0.14
N LEU A 15 -9.00 12.50 0.12
CA LEU A 15 -7.98 12.94 1.07
C LEU A 15 -7.73 14.47 1.04
N PRO A 16 -7.50 15.12 -0.12
CA PRO A 16 -7.34 16.57 -0.15
C PRO A 16 -8.54 17.36 0.44
N PRO A 17 -9.81 17.10 0.08
CA PRO A 17 -10.92 17.81 0.70
C PRO A 17 -11.06 17.50 2.20
N PHE A 18 -10.78 16.27 2.67
CA PHE A 18 -10.76 15.97 4.10
C PHE A 18 -9.74 16.83 4.87
N LEU A 19 -8.54 17.00 4.32
CA LEU A 19 -7.50 17.83 4.92
C LEU A 19 -7.87 19.32 4.96
N LEU A 20 -8.62 19.80 3.96
CA LEU A 20 -9.11 21.18 3.94
C LEU A 20 -10.19 21.42 4.99
N VAL A 21 -11.19 20.53 5.09
CA VAL A 21 -12.29 20.65 6.05
C VAL A 21 -11.79 20.59 7.49
N LEU A 22 -10.83 19.71 7.76
CA LEU A 22 -10.31 19.50 9.11
C LEU A 22 -9.04 20.31 9.40
N ALA A 23 -8.66 21.26 8.54
CA ALA A 23 -7.45 22.05 8.71
C ALA A 23 -7.40 22.71 10.10
N GLY A 24 -6.29 22.54 10.82
CA GLY A 24 -6.14 23.01 12.21
C GLY A 24 -6.77 22.12 13.29
N ASN A 25 -7.60 21.15 12.90
CA ASN A 25 -8.33 20.24 13.81
C ASN A 25 -7.84 18.77 13.72
N ILE A 26 -6.65 18.54 13.14
CA ILE A 26 -6.04 17.21 13.01
C ILE A 26 -4.79 17.15 13.89
N LYS A 27 -4.55 16.01 14.55
CA LYS A 27 -3.30 15.72 15.24
C LYS A 27 -2.49 14.68 14.49
N ALA A 28 -1.17 14.85 14.48
CA ALA A 28 -0.28 13.83 13.96
C ALA A 28 -0.35 12.57 14.83
N VAL A 29 -0.30 11.41 14.19
CA VAL A 29 -0.12 10.11 14.84
C VAL A 29 1.30 9.62 14.59
N ASP A 30 1.82 8.80 15.49
CA ASP A 30 3.13 8.17 15.31
C ASP A 30 3.16 7.38 13.99
N HIS A 31 4.25 7.50 13.23
CA HIS A 31 4.45 6.84 11.94
C HIS A 31 4.23 5.32 11.97
N ARG A 32 4.43 4.65 13.12
CA ARG A 32 4.17 3.21 13.29
C ARG A 32 2.74 2.80 12.95
N TRP A 33 1.80 3.74 13.03
CA TRP A 33 0.38 3.55 12.76
C TRP A 33 -0.01 3.75 11.29
N ASN A 34 0.94 4.08 10.41
CA ASN A 34 0.65 4.22 8.98
C ASN A 34 1.91 4.04 8.13
N GLN A 35 2.43 2.82 8.07
CA GLN A 35 3.53 2.46 7.16
C GLN A 35 3.01 2.38 5.72
N HIS A 36 2.88 3.54 5.07
CA HIS A 36 2.20 3.71 3.80
C HIS A 36 3.13 3.63 2.58
N GLY A 37 2.54 3.65 1.38
CA GLY A 37 3.28 3.63 0.12
C GLY A 37 3.74 2.24 -0.31
N LEU A 38 3.37 1.18 0.43
CA LEU A 38 3.74 -0.20 0.10
C LEU A 38 3.13 -0.68 -1.22
N GLY A 39 2.14 0.06 -1.75
CA GLY A 39 1.58 -0.14 -3.07
C GLY A 39 2.53 0.18 -4.23
N GLY A 40 3.73 0.69 -3.94
CA GLY A 40 4.75 1.01 -4.92
C GLY A 40 4.48 2.33 -5.64
N ASP A 41 5.38 2.72 -6.54
CA ASP A 41 5.16 3.90 -7.35
C ASP A 41 4.15 3.62 -8.49
N ASN A 42 3.42 4.65 -8.92
CA ASN A 42 2.35 4.51 -9.92
C ASN A 42 2.85 4.53 -11.38
N ILE A 43 4.16 4.65 -11.62
CA ILE A 43 4.75 4.79 -12.95
C ILE A 43 5.43 3.49 -13.37
N GLU A 44 6.38 3.03 -12.56
CA GLU A 44 7.24 1.88 -12.79
C GLU A 44 6.85 0.68 -11.91
N GLY A 45 6.04 0.89 -10.86
CA GLY A 45 5.59 -0.18 -9.98
C GLY A 45 6.68 -0.72 -9.04
N LYS A 46 7.72 0.08 -8.77
CA LYS A 46 8.84 -0.31 -7.90
C LYS A 46 8.37 -0.57 -6.48
N CYS A 47 8.93 -1.64 -5.90
CA CYS A 47 8.78 -1.96 -4.50
C CYS A 47 9.39 -0.87 -3.62
N ARG A 48 8.76 -0.60 -2.46
CA ARG A 48 9.30 0.26 -1.43
C ARG A 48 9.72 -0.55 -0.21
N SER A 49 10.83 -0.17 0.39
CA SER A 49 11.28 -0.71 1.67
C SER A 49 10.42 -0.19 2.82
N LEU A 50 10.46 -0.90 3.94
CA LEU A 50 9.91 -0.41 5.20
C LEU A 50 10.78 0.73 5.74
N HIS A 51 10.14 1.71 6.37
CA HIS A 51 10.86 2.76 7.09
C HIS A 51 11.43 2.18 8.40
N PRO A 52 12.55 2.71 8.91
CA PRO A 52 13.13 2.25 10.16
C PRO A 52 12.19 2.47 11.34
N GLY A 53 12.25 1.58 12.34
CA GLY A 53 11.49 1.69 13.59
C GLY A 53 10.41 0.62 13.76
N PRO A 54 9.73 0.62 14.91
CA PRO A 54 8.63 -0.31 15.16
C PRO A 54 7.44 -0.01 14.25
N ILE A 55 6.80 -1.07 13.73
CA ILE A 55 5.65 -0.96 12.84
C ILE A 55 4.46 -1.65 13.50
N SER A 56 3.28 -1.03 13.41
CA SER A 56 2.04 -1.60 13.93
C SER A 56 0.94 -1.69 12.87
N LEU A 57 0.99 -0.86 11.83
CA LEU A 57 0.05 -0.91 10.72
C LEU A 57 0.77 -0.72 9.38
N LEU A 58 0.59 -1.69 8.48
CA LEU A 58 1.08 -1.69 7.11
C LEU A 58 -0.01 -1.21 6.14
N HIS A 59 0.35 -0.32 5.21
CA HIS A 59 -0.61 0.27 4.28
C HIS A 59 -0.11 0.26 2.82
N TRP A 60 -0.70 -0.63 2.02
CA TRP A 60 -0.49 -0.73 0.56
C TRP A 60 -1.27 0.34 -0.22
N SER A 61 -1.00 1.61 0.09
CA SER A 61 -1.50 2.75 -0.69
C SER A 61 -0.82 2.78 -2.06
N GLY A 62 -1.58 3.02 -3.13
CA GLY A 62 -1.10 2.96 -4.51
C GLY A 62 -1.80 1.87 -5.32
N LYS A 63 -1.29 1.59 -6.52
CA LYS A 63 -1.89 0.62 -7.45
C LYS A 63 -1.48 -0.84 -7.21
N GLY A 64 -0.28 -1.09 -6.68
CA GLY A 64 0.19 -2.46 -6.45
C GLY A 64 -0.40 -3.05 -5.17
N LYS A 65 -1.53 -3.76 -5.29
CA LYS A 65 -2.11 -4.48 -4.14
C LYS A 65 -1.38 -5.80 -3.91
N PRO A 66 -1.18 -6.22 -2.65
CA PRO A 66 -0.36 -7.40 -2.34
C PRO A 66 -0.93 -8.66 -2.99
N TRP A 67 -2.25 -8.90 -2.87
CA TRP A 67 -2.92 -10.02 -3.54
C TRP A 67 -2.70 -10.03 -5.06
N LEU A 68 -2.89 -8.90 -5.74
CA LEU A 68 -2.65 -8.82 -7.20
C LEU A 68 -1.20 -9.16 -7.58
N ARG A 69 -0.22 -8.77 -6.76
CA ARG A 69 1.20 -9.06 -7.04
C ARG A 69 1.56 -10.51 -6.74
N LEU A 70 0.98 -11.09 -5.70
CA LEU A 70 1.12 -12.51 -5.37
C LEU A 70 0.50 -13.38 -6.48
N ASP A 71 -0.73 -13.08 -6.90
CA ASP A 71 -1.45 -13.79 -7.97
C ASP A 71 -0.69 -13.73 -9.30
N SER A 72 -0.09 -12.57 -9.62
CA SER A 72 0.71 -12.38 -10.83
C SER A 72 2.15 -12.89 -10.73
N ARG A 73 2.52 -13.54 -9.62
CA ARG A 73 3.86 -14.06 -9.34
C ARG A 73 4.97 -13.01 -9.45
N LYS A 74 4.65 -11.75 -9.14
CA LYS A 74 5.59 -10.62 -9.10
C LYS A 74 5.51 -9.88 -7.76
N PRO A 75 5.65 -10.57 -6.61
CA PRO A 75 5.53 -9.93 -5.30
C PRO A 75 6.75 -9.06 -4.98
N CYS A 76 6.50 -8.00 -4.22
CA CYS A 76 7.53 -7.37 -3.41
C CYS A 76 7.77 -8.20 -2.15
N ALA A 77 8.97 -8.14 -1.57
CA ALA A 77 9.28 -8.86 -0.32
C ALA A 77 8.26 -8.57 0.80
N VAL A 78 7.77 -7.33 0.88
CA VAL A 78 6.77 -6.92 1.88
C VAL A 78 5.41 -7.59 1.70
N ASP A 79 5.05 -8.01 0.49
CA ASP A 79 3.73 -8.59 0.21
C ASP A 79 3.53 -9.95 0.89
N TYR A 80 4.62 -10.67 1.16
CA TYR A 80 4.59 -11.90 1.93
C TYR A 80 4.22 -11.70 3.40
N LEU A 81 4.32 -10.48 3.94
CA LEU A 81 3.78 -10.18 5.27
C LEU A 81 2.24 -10.16 5.28
N TRP A 82 1.63 -9.87 4.12
CA TRP A 82 0.18 -9.90 3.96
C TRP A 82 -0.34 -11.32 3.65
N ALA A 83 0.42 -12.12 2.89
CA ALA A 83 -0.03 -13.42 2.38
C ALA A 83 -0.67 -14.38 3.43
N PRO A 84 -0.16 -14.52 4.67
CA PRO A 84 -0.79 -15.38 5.68
C PRO A 84 -2.19 -14.92 6.12
N TYR A 85 -2.53 -13.67 5.84
CA TYR A 85 -3.82 -13.04 6.15
C TYR A 85 -4.75 -12.99 4.93
N ASP A 86 -4.36 -13.61 3.81
CA ASP A 86 -5.26 -13.77 2.69
C ASP A 86 -6.42 -14.69 3.09
N LEU A 87 -7.64 -14.14 3.05
CA LEU A 87 -8.85 -14.88 3.39
C LEU A 87 -9.42 -15.65 2.20
N TYR A 88 -8.86 -15.46 1.00
CA TYR A 88 -9.27 -16.21 -0.17
C TYR A 88 -8.80 -17.67 -0.03
N LYS A 89 -9.72 -18.54 0.34
CA LYS A 89 -9.50 -19.99 0.31
C LYS A 89 -9.62 -20.47 -1.13
N SER A 90 -8.51 -20.83 -1.76
CA SER A 90 -8.59 -21.56 -3.02
C SER A 90 -9.28 -22.90 -2.76
N SER A 91 -10.29 -23.24 -3.57
CA SER A 91 -10.95 -24.55 -3.52
C SER A 91 -10.10 -25.65 -4.18
N SER A 92 -8.79 -25.45 -4.28
CA SER A 92 -7.86 -26.42 -4.83
C SER A 92 -7.62 -27.48 -3.76
N PRO A 93 -7.76 -28.78 -4.06
CA PRO A 93 -7.34 -29.80 -3.11
C PRO A 93 -5.86 -29.54 -2.84
N SER A 94 -5.51 -29.32 -1.57
CA SER A 94 -4.13 -29.43 -1.14
C SER A 94 -3.66 -30.79 -1.61
N LEU A 95 -2.66 -30.83 -2.49
CA LEU A 95 -1.81 -32.00 -2.60
C LEU A 95 -1.02 -32.02 -1.28
N GLU A 96 -1.67 -32.59 -0.27
CA GLU A 96 -1.00 -33.02 0.94
C GLU A 96 -0.01 -34.11 0.54
N GLU A 97 1.25 -33.91 0.91
CA GLU A 97 2.32 -34.91 0.85
C GLU A 97 2.17 -35.89 2.02
#